data_AF-A0A8S3K0F7-F1
#
_entry.id   AF-A0A8S3K0F7-F1
#
_cell.length_a   1.000
_cell.length_b   1.000
_cell.length_c   1.000
_cell.angle_alpha   90.00
_cell.angle_beta   90.00
_cell.angle_gamma   90.00
#
_symmetry.space_group_name_H-M   'P 1'
#
loop_
_entity.id
_entity.type
_entity.pdbx_description
1 polymer ?
#
loop_
_entity_poly.entity_id
_entity_poly.type
_entity_poly.pdbx_seq_one_letter_code
_entity_poly.pdbx_strand_id
1 'polypeptide(L)'
;WSGANSFFAWALPQDDQITLINTLREKNVRVIRIFLATIDNGQAGSRAIAANDIERYRVGSPYTDSDMLTRVDQFIRNIDVYGAGRIKLIIALHDRYSLGCYAYKADSYVSKYGIPTASECSSPNDASNFYSNEQAKTDFVNRLRYLLDHVNPHFVQRWGSL
;
A
#
# COMPACT_ATOMS: atom_id res chain seq x y z
N TRP A 1 20.79 4.15 12.89
CA TRP A 1 20.14 3.50 11.74
C TRP A 1 19.15 4.47 11.12
N SER A 2 18.99 4.45 9.80
CA SER A 2 18.03 5.28 9.08
C SER A 2 16.94 4.43 8.45
N GLY A 3 15.79 5.06 8.21
CA GLY A 3 14.67 4.49 7.46
C GLY A 3 14.38 5.34 6.22
N ALA A 4 13.78 4.71 5.23
CA ALA A 4 13.22 5.37 4.05
C ALA A 4 11.71 5.14 3.98
N ASN A 5 11.00 6.02 3.27
CA ASN A 5 9.60 5.83 2.94
C ASN A 5 9.45 5.92 1.41
N SER A 6 8.65 5.03 0.83
CA SER A 6 8.19 5.15 -0.54
C SER A 6 6.78 4.59 -0.65
N PHE A 7 5.82 5.42 -1.05
CA PHE A 7 4.44 5.00 -1.19
C PHE A 7 4.18 4.17 -2.45
N PHE A 8 5.14 4.07 -3.37
CA PHE A 8 4.98 3.39 -4.67
C PHE A 8 6.07 2.37 -5.01
N ALA A 9 7.01 2.08 -4.10
CA ALA A 9 8.15 1.19 -4.40
C ALA A 9 7.72 -0.20 -4.90
N TRP A 10 6.63 -0.75 -4.37
CA TRP A 10 6.07 -2.04 -4.82
C TRP A 10 5.48 -1.99 -6.23
N ALA A 11 5.15 -0.81 -6.76
CA ALA A 11 4.60 -0.62 -8.09
C ALA A 11 5.69 -0.41 -9.16
N LEU A 12 6.96 -0.26 -8.75
CA LEU A 12 8.09 -0.17 -9.67
C LEU A 12 8.28 -1.50 -10.44
N PRO A 13 8.82 -1.46 -11.67
CA PRO A 13 9.34 -2.64 -12.35
C PRO A 13 10.37 -3.37 -11.47
N GLN A 14 10.48 -4.69 -11.63
CA GLN A 14 11.28 -5.52 -10.73
C GLN A 14 12.75 -5.10 -10.65
N ASP A 15 13.36 -4.74 -11.77
CA ASP A 15 14.73 -4.22 -11.85
C ASP A 15 14.91 -2.89 -11.10
N ASP A 16 13.92 -1.99 -11.15
CA ASP A 16 13.91 -0.76 -10.36
C ASP A 16 13.74 -1.05 -8.85
N GLN A 17 12.90 -2.02 -8.48
CA GLN A 17 12.77 -2.45 -7.08
C GLN A 17 14.11 -2.96 -6.55
N ILE A 18 14.79 -3.81 -7.31
CA ILE A 18 16.09 -4.38 -6.93
C ILE A 18 17.14 -3.27 -6.80
N THR A 19 17.17 -2.34 -7.76
CA THR A 19 18.09 -1.19 -7.75
C THR A 19 17.86 -0.29 -6.53
N LEU A 20 16.61 0.00 -6.20
CA LEU A 20 16.23 0.72 -4.98
C LEU A 20 16.75 0.00 -3.74
N ILE A 21 16.48 -1.30 -3.60
CA ILE A 21 16.85 -2.09 -2.42
C ILE A 21 18.37 -2.16 -2.25
N ASN A 22 19.12 -2.39 -3.33
CA ASN A 22 20.59 -2.36 -3.31
C ASN A 22 21.11 -0.98 -2.90
N THR A 23 20.54 0.09 -3.43
CA THR A 23 20.91 1.47 -3.06
C THR A 23 20.67 1.73 -1.57
N LEU A 24 19.51 1.34 -1.04
CA LEU A 24 19.21 1.47 0.39
C LEU A 24 20.21 0.71 1.25
N ARG A 25 20.56 -0.52 0.85
CA ARG A 25 21.56 -1.35 1.53
C ARG A 25 22.94 -0.70 1.54
N GLU A 26 23.40 -0.19 0.39
CA GLU A 26 24.68 0.52 0.23
C GLU A 26 24.74 1.80 1.05
N LYS A 27 23.61 2.50 1.20
CA LYS A 27 23.47 3.69 2.04
C LYS A 27 23.20 3.38 3.52
N ASN A 28 23.32 2.10 3.92
CA ASN A 28 23.12 1.64 5.31
C ASN A 28 21.72 1.97 5.88
N VAL A 29 20.72 2.10 5.02
CA VAL A 29 19.31 2.15 5.42
C VAL A 29 18.88 0.77 5.87
N ARG A 30 18.13 0.71 6.97
CA ARG A 30 17.75 -0.56 7.63
C ARG A 30 16.27 -0.86 7.55
N VAL A 31 15.46 0.13 7.21
CA VAL A 31 14.01 -0.02 7.11
C VAL A 31 13.52 0.75 5.90
N ILE A 32 12.63 0.15 5.11
CA ILE A 32 11.79 0.88 4.17
C ILE A 32 10.33 0.71 4.57
N ARG A 33 9.58 1.80 4.57
CA ARG A 33 8.14 1.80 4.74
C ARG A 33 7.43 2.04 3.42
N ILE A 34 6.44 1.20 3.12
CA ILE A 34 5.54 1.33 1.97
C ILE A 34 4.09 1.50 2.42
N PHE A 35 3.21 1.82 1.47
CA PHE A 35 1.78 2.00 1.69
C PHE A 35 1.02 1.19 0.66
N LEU A 36 -0.10 0.58 1.07
CA LEU A 36 -1.09 0.03 0.15
C LEU A 36 -2.04 1.16 -0.26
N ALA A 37 -1.98 1.55 -1.52
CA ALA A 37 -2.70 2.67 -2.09
C ALA A 37 -2.82 2.54 -3.61
N THR A 38 -3.66 3.39 -4.22
CA THR A 38 -3.71 3.51 -5.69
C THR A 38 -2.50 4.30 -6.19
N ILE A 39 -1.78 3.74 -7.17
CA ILE A 39 -0.56 4.32 -7.75
C ILE A 39 -0.78 4.62 -9.22
N ASP A 40 -0.33 5.79 -9.66
CA ASP A 40 -0.40 6.20 -11.06
C ASP A 40 0.80 5.65 -11.86
N ASN A 41 0.59 5.53 -13.17
CA ASN A 41 1.70 5.27 -14.08
C ASN A 41 2.70 6.43 -14.04
N GLY A 42 3.99 6.12 -13.96
CA GLY A 42 5.04 7.13 -13.94
C GLY A 42 5.12 7.94 -12.63
N GLN A 43 4.58 7.41 -11.52
CA GLN A 43 4.53 8.09 -10.23
C GLN A 43 5.89 8.71 -9.87
N ALA A 44 5.89 10.01 -9.51
CA ALA A 44 7.08 10.78 -9.20
C ALA A 44 8.19 10.76 -10.28
N GLY A 45 7.80 10.66 -11.57
CA GLY A 45 8.73 10.61 -12.69
C GLY A 45 9.48 9.27 -12.82
N SER A 46 9.04 8.24 -12.11
CA SER A 46 9.62 6.89 -12.17
C SER A 46 9.04 6.06 -13.30
N ARG A 47 9.38 4.76 -13.36
CA ARG A 47 8.72 3.78 -14.23
C ARG A 47 7.60 3.01 -13.52
N ALA A 48 7.08 3.51 -12.39
CA ALA A 48 5.99 2.86 -11.66
C ALA A 48 4.83 2.54 -12.60
N ILE A 49 4.30 1.33 -12.48
CA ILE A 49 3.17 0.86 -13.26
C ILE A 49 1.91 1.10 -12.44
N ALA A 50 0.86 1.62 -13.09
CA ALA A 50 -0.40 1.90 -12.40
C ALA A 50 -0.98 0.64 -11.74
N ALA A 51 -1.53 0.80 -10.53
CA ALA A 51 -2.20 -0.25 -9.79
C ALA A 51 -3.24 0.36 -8.83
N ASN A 52 -4.36 -0.32 -8.68
CA ASN A 52 -5.42 0.09 -7.76
C ASN A 52 -5.20 -0.45 -6.35
N ASP A 53 -5.72 0.27 -5.36
CA ASP A 53 -5.93 -0.30 -4.02
C ASP A 53 -6.91 -1.49 -4.08
N ILE A 54 -6.76 -2.47 -3.20
CA ILE A 54 -7.64 -3.67 -3.14
C ILE A 54 -9.13 -3.34 -2.90
N GLU A 55 -9.43 -2.18 -2.32
CA GLU A 55 -10.79 -1.70 -2.06
C GLU A 55 -11.07 -0.40 -2.80
N ARG A 56 -10.39 -0.20 -3.94
CA ARG A 56 -10.57 0.97 -4.80
C ARG A 56 -12.04 1.20 -5.15
N TYR A 57 -12.75 0.16 -5.57
CA TYR A 57 -14.12 0.26 -6.08
C TYR A 57 -15.18 -0.29 -5.12
N ARG A 58 -14.78 -1.06 -4.11
CA ARG A 58 -15.71 -1.68 -3.16
C ARG A 58 -15.04 -2.01 -1.83
N VAL A 59 -15.75 -1.72 -0.73
CA VAL A 59 -15.32 -2.08 0.63
C VAL A 59 -15.65 -3.56 0.88
N GLY A 60 -14.66 -4.33 1.33
CA GLY A 60 -14.79 -5.72 1.73
C GLY A 60 -14.94 -6.74 0.59
N SER A 61 -15.25 -7.99 0.97
CA SER A 61 -15.30 -9.18 0.09
C SER A 61 -16.48 -9.18 -0.91
N PRO A 62 -16.31 -9.58 -2.18
CA PRO A 62 -15.09 -10.18 -2.73
C PRO A 62 -14.00 -9.15 -3.05
N TYR A 63 -12.78 -9.43 -2.58
CA TYR A 63 -11.57 -8.70 -2.96
C TYR A 63 -11.11 -9.22 -4.32
N THR A 64 -11.39 -8.46 -5.37
CA THR A 64 -11.21 -8.88 -6.77
C THR A 64 -9.95 -8.33 -7.41
N ASP A 65 -9.42 -7.21 -6.92
CA ASP A 65 -8.16 -6.62 -7.36
C ASP A 65 -6.97 -7.25 -6.63
N SER A 66 -6.35 -8.27 -7.23
CA SER A 66 -5.18 -8.98 -6.68
C SER A 66 -3.82 -8.53 -7.23
N ASP A 67 -3.82 -7.63 -8.23
CA ASP A 67 -2.59 -7.14 -8.88
C ASP A 67 -1.66 -6.44 -7.86
N MET A 68 -2.22 -5.59 -6.99
CA MET A 68 -1.45 -4.96 -5.91
C MET A 68 -0.82 -6.00 -4.99
N LEU A 69 -1.56 -7.03 -4.56
CA LEU A 69 -1.04 -8.07 -3.67
C LEU A 69 0.10 -8.85 -4.33
N THR A 70 -0.05 -9.21 -5.61
CA THR A 70 0.99 -9.90 -6.38
C THR A 70 2.28 -9.07 -6.46
N ARG A 71 2.15 -7.75 -6.69
CA ARG A 71 3.31 -6.85 -6.76
C ARG A 71 3.96 -6.61 -5.41
N VAL A 72 3.16 -6.48 -4.35
CA VAL A 72 3.69 -6.36 -2.98
C VAL A 72 4.37 -7.66 -2.56
N ASP A 73 3.82 -8.84 -2.90
CA ASP A 73 4.46 -10.13 -2.66
C ASP A 73 5.83 -10.22 -3.33
N GLN A 74 5.93 -9.80 -4.58
CA GLN A 74 7.18 -9.74 -5.32
C GLN A 74 8.15 -8.72 -4.70
N PHE A 75 7.67 -7.58 -4.18
CA PHE A 75 8.50 -6.62 -3.47
C PHE A 75 9.00 -7.16 -2.12
N ILE A 76 8.16 -7.86 -1.35
CA ILE A 76 8.56 -8.56 -0.11
C ILE A 76 9.67 -9.57 -0.42
N ARG A 77 9.50 -10.39 -1.47
CA ARG A 77 10.54 -11.32 -1.95
C ARG A 77 11.83 -10.59 -2.30
N ASN A 78 11.74 -9.45 -2.99
CA ASN A 78 12.93 -8.68 -3.35
C ASN A 78 13.63 -8.11 -2.12
N ILE A 79 12.89 -7.67 -1.08
CA ILE A 79 13.48 -7.23 0.19
C ILE A 79 14.22 -8.37 0.88
N ASP A 80 13.63 -9.57 0.93
CA ASP A 80 14.28 -10.74 1.52
C ASP A 80 15.59 -11.09 0.80
N VAL A 81 15.54 -11.23 -0.52
CA VAL A 81 16.67 -11.64 -1.36
C VAL A 81 17.77 -10.56 -1.41
N TYR A 82 17.41 -9.32 -1.75
CA TYR A 82 18.39 -8.27 -2.04
C TYR A 82 18.70 -7.37 -0.84
N GLY A 83 17.76 -7.26 0.10
CA GLY A 83 18.01 -6.65 1.40
C GLY A 83 18.96 -7.48 2.26
N ALA A 84 19.13 -8.77 1.96
CA ALA A 84 20.13 -9.67 2.52
C ALA A 84 20.14 -9.66 4.06
N GLY A 85 18.96 -9.73 4.66
CA GLY A 85 18.75 -9.66 6.11
C GLY A 85 19.05 -8.30 6.76
N ARG A 86 19.49 -7.29 6.00
CA ARG A 86 19.85 -5.95 6.51
C ARG A 86 18.69 -4.97 6.47
N ILE A 87 17.73 -5.16 5.58
CA ILE A 87 16.57 -4.28 5.41
C ILE A 87 15.33 -4.99 5.94
N LYS A 88 14.55 -4.29 6.77
CA LYS A 88 13.21 -4.67 7.18
C LYS A 88 12.17 -3.84 6.43
N LEU A 89 11.01 -4.43 6.19
CA LEU A 89 9.89 -3.79 5.51
C LEU A 89 8.79 -3.45 6.53
N ILE A 90 8.31 -2.21 6.49
CA ILE A 90 7.07 -1.81 7.17
C ILE A 90 6.02 -1.58 6.08
N ILE A 91 4.86 -2.22 6.22
CA ILE A 91 3.74 -2.04 5.29
C ILE A 91 2.63 -1.31 6.03
N ALA A 92 2.32 -0.08 5.60
CA ALA A 92 1.08 0.57 6.00
C ALA A 92 -0.06 -0.05 5.17
N LEU A 93 -0.95 -0.78 5.83
CA LEU A 93 -2.00 -1.58 5.19
C LEU A 93 -3.13 -0.73 4.55
N HIS A 94 -3.03 0.59 4.67
CA HIS A 94 -3.91 1.58 4.06
C HIS A 94 -3.27 2.97 4.10
N ASP A 95 -3.67 3.86 3.21
CA ASP A 95 -3.21 5.25 3.13
C ASP A 95 -4.33 6.24 3.51
N ARG A 96 -4.02 7.17 4.43
CA ARG A 96 -4.93 8.24 4.85
C ARG A 96 -5.36 9.12 3.68
N TYR A 97 -4.51 9.28 2.66
CA TYR A 97 -4.87 10.11 1.51
C TYR A 97 -5.86 9.44 0.55
N SER A 98 -6.04 8.11 0.64
CA SER A 98 -7.13 7.41 -0.05
C SER A 98 -8.52 7.77 0.51
N LEU A 99 -8.58 8.32 1.74
CA LEU A 99 -9.82 8.83 2.37
C LEU A 99 -10.12 10.27 1.94
N GLY A 100 -10.19 10.49 0.62
CA GLY A 100 -10.77 11.71 0.04
C GLY A 100 -9.84 12.91 -0.13
N CYS A 101 -8.53 12.77 0.12
CA CYS A 101 -7.58 13.84 -0.21
C CYS A 101 -7.53 14.12 -1.72
N TYR A 102 -7.76 13.12 -2.57
CA TYR A 102 -7.97 13.34 -4.02
C TYR A 102 -9.19 12.56 -4.49
N ALA A 103 -10.12 13.22 -5.18
CA ALA A 103 -11.30 12.55 -5.75
C ALA A 103 -10.90 11.41 -6.70
N TYR A 104 -9.88 11.62 -7.54
CA TYR A 104 -9.44 10.61 -8.51
C TYR A 104 -8.61 9.47 -7.91
N LYS A 105 -8.12 9.57 -6.66
CA LYS A 105 -7.42 8.49 -5.93
C LYS A 105 -8.17 7.95 -4.70
N ALA A 106 -9.38 8.46 -4.47
CA ALA A 106 -10.26 8.03 -3.38
C ALA A 106 -10.60 6.54 -3.47
N ASP A 107 -10.50 5.82 -2.37
CA ASP A 107 -11.02 4.45 -2.30
C ASP A 107 -12.53 4.43 -1.98
N SER A 108 -13.11 3.25 -1.95
CA SER A 108 -14.56 3.08 -1.79
C SER A 108 -15.09 3.42 -0.38
N TYR A 109 -14.22 3.57 0.64
CA TYR A 109 -14.65 4.10 1.93
C TYR A 109 -15.22 5.51 1.78
N VAL A 110 -14.68 6.30 0.85
CA VAL A 110 -15.15 7.65 0.59
C VAL A 110 -16.62 7.67 0.21
N SER A 111 -17.00 6.88 -0.79
CA SER A 111 -18.41 6.77 -1.21
C SER A 111 -19.29 6.14 -0.14
N LYS A 112 -18.78 5.15 0.60
CA LYS A 112 -19.59 4.39 1.57
C LYS A 112 -19.95 5.19 2.82
N TYR A 113 -19.05 6.05 3.29
CA TYR A 113 -19.22 6.81 4.54
C TYR A 113 -19.39 8.32 4.32
N GLY A 114 -19.59 8.76 3.08
CA GLY A 114 -19.79 10.16 2.75
C GLY A 114 -18.61 11.04 3.15
N ILE A 115 -17.40 10.58 2.86
CA ILE A 115 -16.17 11.36 3.10
C ILE A 115 -16.05 12.40 1.97
N PRO A 116 -15.86 13.68 2.28
CA PRO A 116 -15.69 14.69 1.25
C PRO A 116 -14.41 14.47 0.43
N THR A 117 -14.40 14.95 -0.80
CA THR A 117 -13.22 14.92 -1.66
C THR A 117 -12.95 16.27 -2.30
N ALA A 118 -11.71 16.48 -2.75
CA ALA A 118 -11.30 17.63 -3.54
C ALA A 118 -10.52 17.20 -4.80
N SER A 119 -10.46 18.07 -5.80
CA SER A 119 -9.67 17.84 -7.03
C SER A 119 -8.17 17.80 -6.75
N GLU A 120 -7.74 18.56 -5.75
CA GLU A 120 -6.39 18.57 -5.20
C GLU A 120 -6.47 18.23 -3.71
N CYS A 121 -5.34 17.85 -3.10
CA CYS A 121 -5.30 17.62 -1.66
C CYS A 121 -5.34 18.93 -0.87
N SER A 122 -6.53 19.48 -0.79
CA SER A 122 -6.87 20.70 -0.10
C SER A 122 -8.05 20.46 0.82
N SER A 123 -8.44 21.50 1.55
CA SER A 123 -9.72 21.48 2.26
C SER A 123 -10.88 21.20 1.29
N PRO A 124 -11.89 20.41 1.67
CA PRO A 124 -12.01 19.63 2.91
C PRO A 124 -11.34 18.24 2.80
N ASN A 125 -10.15 18.08 3.39
CA ASN A 125 -9.47 16.78 3.55
C ASN A 125 -9.86 16.15 4.91
N ASP A 126 -11.16 15.91 5.10
CA ASP A 126 -11.73 15.48 6.37
C ASP A 126 -12.20 14.02 6.33
N ALA A 127 -11.45 13.12 6.96
CA ALA A 127 -11.79 11.70 7.08
C ALA A 127 -12.50 11.34 8.39
N SER A 128 -13.05 12.31 9.13
CA SER A 128 -13.64 12.06 10.46
C SER A 128 -14.70 10.97 10.45
N ASN A 129 -15.54 10.91 9.40
CA ASN A 129 -16.56 9.86 9.25
C ASN A 129 -15.97 8.44 9.19
N PHE A 130 -14.76 8.26 8.67
CA PHE A 130 -14.09 6.96 8.69
C PHE A 130 -13.69 6.56 10.11
N TYR A 131 -13.17 7.50 10.90
CA TYR A 131 -12.65 7.21 12.24
C TYR A 131 -13.73 7.12 13.32
N SER A 132 -14.86 7.82 13.15
CA SER A 132 -15.95 7.83 14.13
C SER A 132 -17.02 6.77 13.88
N ASN A 133 -17.15 6.24 12.66
CA ASN A 133 -18.19 5.29 12.31
C ASN A 133 -17.81 3.84 12.69
N GLU A 134 -18.63 3.19 13.52
CA GLU A 134 -18.39 1.80 13.96
C GLU A 134 -18.39 0.77 12.82
N GLN A 135 -19.18 1.00 11.78
CA GLN A 135 -19.18 0.15 10.59
C GLN A 135 -17.89 0.32 9.79
N ALA A 136 -17.35 1.54 9.66
CA ALA A 136 -16.04 1.78 9.03
C ALA A 136 -14.91 1.06 9.77
N LYS A 137 -14.93 1.06 11.11
CA LYS A 137 -13.97 0.29 11.93
C LYS A 137 -14.07 -1.21 11.65
N THR A 138 -15.29 -1.75 11.63
CA THR A 138 -15.55 -3.17 11.35
C THR A 138 -15.05 -3.56 9.96
N ASP A 139 -15.35 -2.75 8.96
CA ASP A 139 -14.92 -2.98 7.59
C ASP A 139 -13.41 -2.88 7.43
N PHE A 140 -12.77 -1.92 8.12
CA PHE A 140 -11.31 -1.84 8.15
C PHE A 140 -10.67 -3.06 8.83
N VAL A 141 -11.24 -3.55 9.93
CA VAL A 141 -10.79 -4.82 10.55
C VAL A 141 -10.91 -6.00 9.59
N ASN A 142 -11.96 -6.05 8.77
CA ASN A 142 -12.13 -7.09 7.75
C ASN A 142 -11.06 -6.99 6.65
N ARG A 143 -10.70 -5.77 6.22
CA ARG A 143 -9.56 -5.53 5.34
C ARG A 143 -8.26 -6.03 5.95
N LEU A 144 -7.99 -5.68 7.21
CA LEU A 144 -6.77 -6.10 7.92
C LEU A 144 -6.69 -7.62 8.03
N ARG A 145 -7.79 -8.31 8.39
CA ARG A 145 -7.84 -9.78 8.42
C ARG A 145 -7.54 -10.37 7.06
N TYR A 146 -8.17 -9.87 6.00
CA TYR A 146 -7.92 -10.33 4.64
C TYR A 146 -6.45 -10.19 4.24
N LEU A 147 -5.84 -9.02 4.49
CA LEU A 147 -4.44 -8.77 4.18
C LEU A 147 -3.50 -9.65 4.99
N LEU A 148 -3.76 -9.85 6.28
CA LEU A 148 -2.92 -10.68 7.15
C LEU A 148 -3.07 -12.18 6.85
N ASP A 149 -4.24 -12.62 6.39
CA ASP A 149 -4.50 -14.01 5.98
C ASP A 149 -4.06 -14.30 4.54
N HIS A 150 -3.75 -13.27 3.73
CA HIS A 150 -3.21 -13.45 2.38
C HIS A 150 -1.90 -14.23 2.43
N VAL A 151 -1.81 -15.26 1.59
CA VAL A 151 -0.65 -16.15 1.50
C VAL A 151 0.30 -15.60 0.45
N ASN A 152 1.50 -15.20 0.87
CA ASN A 152 2.55 -14.83 -0.07
C ASN A 152 3.03 -16.11 -0.79
N PRO A 153 2.88 -16.20 -2.13
CA PRO A 153 3.19 -17.41 -2.88
C PRO A 153 4.69 -17.73 -2.93
N HIS A 154 5.57 -16.76 -2.63
CA HIS A 154 7.02 -16.98 -2.62
C HIS A 154 7.52 -17.64 -1.33
N PHE A 155 6.79 -17.48 -0.22
CA PHE A 155 7.15 -18.04 1.08
C PHE A 155 6.19 -19.15 1.54
N VAL A 156 5.03 -19.28 0.88
CA VAL A 156 3.94 -20.20 1.27
C VAL A 156 3.51 -19.95 2.72
N GLN A 157 3.50 -18.67 3.12
CA GLN A 157 3.15 -18.21 4.46
C GLN A 157 2.20 -17.03 4.37
N ARG A 158 1.34 -16.91 5.39
CA ARG A 158 0.46 -15.75 5.56
C ARG A 158 1.29 -14.51 5.84
N TRP A 159 0.87 -13.35 5.33
CA TRP A 159 1.52 -12.08 5.64
C TRP A 159 1.61 -11.81 7.14
N GLY A 160 0.60 -12.18 7.91
CA GLY A 160 0.62 -12.06 9.38
C GLY A 160 1.62 -12.97 10.09
N SER A 161 2.36 -13.82 9.36
CA SER A 161 3.37 -14.74 9.90
C SER A 161 4.78 -14.50 9.37
N LEU A 162 4.96 -13.53 8.47
CA LEU A 162 6.27 -13.08 7.95
C LEU A 162 6.91 -12.06 8.89
#